data_AF-A0A4S2ITC6-F1
#
_entry.id   AF-A0A4S2ITC6-F1
#
_cell.length_a   1.000
_cell.length_b   1.000
_cell.length_c   1.000
_cell.angle_alpha   90.00
_cell.angle_beta   90.00
_cell.angle_gamma   90.00
#
_symmetry.space_group_name_H-M   'P 1'
#
loop_
_entity.id
_entity.type
_entity.pdbx_description
1 polymer ?
#
loop_
_entity_poly.entity_id
_entity_poly.type
_entity_poly.pdbx_seq_one_letter_code
_entity_poly.pdbx_strand_id
1 'polypeptide(L)'
;MAYSVPRTRTLISYSHDSEAHRVSIRHLAERLRQAGVDAWIDQFDEHHPPESWPEWMRREIEKSDFVVVVVTQNYVQRFNRQTGPGIGSGVRWEGALITADLYHSRRERAKFIPVVLRAEDVSLIPSPLNLTSWFVIGEKAEGDITRLAQVLLRDPGELPAELGISASSPGVAFHFDGIHVGPEVDRAFAVAGQGDVHEAIGQLDAVLQNYFGDERAYILFLQGALHHKIGEVSQAQACFQRVVETSGHSTLLESAVQRLQSLFAEFQAHFGEGGPVDTATKWLVNVKRGKRRDVWRALTREFRLCLAQDWIIANEEHPNLIPCDRDELAEALAAKNPIHPLGKHCLKSKLRVFQDHYRRWNIDGWGAAGNPRRIGLDYELIVIAPADEGILVTRNDESLPVYAILMRKIGFDWLVANLGPAYPIPGWPPTVEEIPTELVGFKRLAPSVEVSESDPRRGVV
;
A
#
# COMPACT_ATOMS: atom_id res chain seq x y z
N MET A 1 -18.92 44.33 -2.13
CA MET A 1 -18.15 43.30 -1.40
C MET A 1 -17.33 42.54 -2.43
N ALA A 2 -16.00 42.63 -2.36
CA ALA A 2 -15.14 41.86 -3.26
C ALA A 2 -15.21 40.39 -2.85
N TYR A 3 -15.63 39.51 -3.77
CA TYR A 3 -15.56 38.07 -3.57
C TYR A 3 -14.08 37.69 -3.39
N SER A 4 -13.69 37.25 -2.20
CA SER A 4 -12.35 36.70 -2.00
C SER A 4 -12.28 35.36 -2.73
N VAL A 5 -11.51 35.29 -3.81
CA VAL A 5 -11.13 34.02 -4.42
C VAL A 5 -10.48 33.19 -3.30
N PRO A 6 -10.96 31.97 -3.00
CA PRO A 6 -10.31 31.11 -2.02
C PRO A 6 -8.88 30.86 -2.50
N ARG A 7 -7.89 31.37 -1.75
CA ARG A 7 -6.49 31.17 -2.09
C ARG A 7 -6.07 29.81 -1.57
N THR A 8 -5.48 28.97 -2.41
CA THR A 8 -4.97 27.67 -1.95
C THR A 8 -3.78 27.90 -1.02
N ARG A 9 -3.95 27.58 0.26
CA ARG A 9 -2.88 27.72 1.26
C ARG A 9 -1.92 26.56 1.10
N THR A 10 -0.66 26.86 0.79
CA THR A 10 0.37 25.83 0.59
C THR A 10 1.54 26.08 1.53
N LEU A 11 1.85 25.11 2.38
CA LEU A 11 3.06 25.16 3.20
C LEU A 11 4.23 24.56 2.41
N ILE A 12 5.40 25.17 2.47
CA ILE A 12 6.64 24.54 1.98
C ILE A 12 7.43 24.02 3.17
N SER A 13 7.48 22.70 3.32
CA SER A 13 8.29 21.99 4.31
C SER A 13 9.65 21.64 3.72
N TYR A 14 10.72 21.98 4.42
CA TYR A 14 12.11 21.79 3.98
C TYR A 14 13.05 21.64 5.18
N SER A 15 14.27 21.16 4.94
CA SER A 15 15.32 21.12 5.98
C SER A 15 16.27 22.32 5.87
N HIS A 16 16.68 22.89 7.01
CA HIS A 16 17.70 23.93 7.06
C HIS A 16 19.10 23.36 6.76
N ASP A 17 19.39 23.16 5.48
CA ASP A 17 20.64 22.51 5.03
C ASP A 17 21.82 23.48 4.91
N SER A 18 21.58 24.66 4.33
CA SER A 18 22.57 25.71 4.14
C SER A 18 21.88 27.05 3.86
N GLU A 19 22.61 28.16 3.96
CA GLU A 19 22.07 29.48 3.61
C GLU A 19 21.68 29.56 2.13
N ALA A 20 22.47 28.94 1.24
CA ALA A 20 22.13 28.86 -0.18
C ALA A 20 20.79 28.13 -0.39
N HIS A 21 20.58 27.01 0.31
CA HIS A 21 19.30 26.30 0.27
C HIS A 21 18.15 27.16 0.82
N ARG A 22 18.37 27.88 1.93
CA ARG A 22 17.38 28.80 2.51
C ARG A 22 16.93 29.87 1.53
N VAL A 23 17.88 30.43 0.75
CA VAL A 23 17.59 31.37 -0.35
C VAL A 23 16.81 30.70 -1.48
N SER A 24 17.20 29.49 -1.91
CA SER A 24 16.45 28.75 -2.94
C SER A 24 14.99 28.49 -2.54
N ILE A 25 14.74 28.17 -1.26
CA ILE A 25 13.39 27.97 -0.73
C ILE A 25 12.57 29.26 -0.75
N ARG A 26 13.19 30.40 -0.39
CA ARG A 26 12.54 31.72 -0.47
C ARG A 26 12.14 32.04 -1.91
N HIS A 27 13.05 31.86 -2.86
CA HIS A 27 12.75 32.08 -4.28
C HIS A 27 11.64 31.16 -4.78
N LEU A 28 11.60 29.88 -4.35
CA LEU A 28 10.51 28.97 -4.67
C LEU A 28 9.16 29.47 -4.14
N ALA A 29 9.12 29.88 -2.87
CA ALA A 29 7.91 30.44 -2.26
C ALA A 29 7.43 31.69 -3.01
N GLU A 30 8.33 32.62 -3.32
CA GLU A 30 8.00 33.85 -4.05
C GLU A 30 7.47 33.56 -5.45
N ARG A 31 8.09 32.62 -6.20
CA ARG A 31 7.60 32.23 -7.53
C ARG A 31 6.22 31.58 -7.48
N LEU A 32 5.94 30.72 -6.49
CA LEU A 32 4.61 30.15 -6.30
C LEU A 32 3.57 31.23 -5.94
N ARG A 33 3.96 32.22 -5.12
CA ARG A 33 3.11 33.38 -4.81
C ARG A 33 2.83 34.25 -6.02
N GLN A 34 3.83 34.47 -6.90
CA GLN A 34 3.65 35.15 -8.17
C GLN A 34 2.69 34.39 -9.11
N ALA A 35 2.69 33.06 -9.04
CA ALA A 35 1.74 32.21 -9.76
C ALA A 35 0.34 32.15 -9.12
N GLY A 36 0.08 32.84 -8.00
CA GLY A 36 -1.24 32.91 -7.36
C GLY A 36 -1.48 31.91 -6.23
N VAL A 37 -0.51 31.05 -5.91
CA VAL A 37 -0.58 30.13 -4.76
C VAL A 37 -0.26 30.89 -3.48
N ASP A 38 -1.04 30.73 -2.41
CA ASP A 38 -0.68 31.30 -1.10
C ASP A 38 0.37 30.43 -0.40
N ALA A 39 1.58 30.42 -0.98
CA ALA A 39 2.72 29.66 -0.47
C ALA A 39 3.31 30.34 0.78
N TRP A 40 3.53 29.54 1.83
CA TRP A 40 4.00 29.99 3.13
C TRP A 40 5.23 29.21 3.59
N ILE A 41 6.15 29.90 4.26
CA ILE A 41 7.40 29.35 4.83
C ILE A 41 7.68 29.98 6.19
N ASP A 42 8.43 29.27 7.03
CA ASP A 42 8.90 29.73 8.34
C ASP A 42 9.67 31.07 8.28
N GLN A 43 10.43 31.30 7.21
CA GLN A 43 11.17 32.55 6.99
C GLN A 43 10.28 33.80 6.98
N PHE A 44 8.99 33.65 6.66
CA PHE A 44 8.03 34.75 6.71
C PHE A 44 7.57 35.06 8.13
N ASP A 45 7.67 34.11 9.07
CA ASP A 45 7.29 34.28 10.48
C ASP A 45 8.51 34.44 11.42
N GLU A 46 9.75 34.33 10.93
CA GLU A 46 10.99 34.50 11.72
C GLU A 46 11.04 35.85 12.49
N HIS A 47 10.42 36.90 11.95
CA HIS A 47 10.36 38.23 12.58
C HIS A 47 9.36 38.32 13.75
N HIS A 48 8.50 37.31 13.91
CA HIS A 48 7.57 37.17 15.03
C HIS A 48 7.54 35.70 15.49
N PRO A 49 8.61 35.23 16.14
CA PRO A 49 8.82 33.81 16.37
C PRO A 49 7.69 33.23 17.25
N PRO A 50 7.18 32.03 16.91
CA PRO A 50 6.22 31.33 17.75
C PRO A 50 6.87 30.84 19.04
N GLU A 51 6.06 30.58 20.07
CA GLU A 51 6.51 29.94 21.32
C GLU A 51 7.17 28.57 21.06
N SER A 52 6.70 27.86 20.03
CA SER A 52 7.23 26.57 19.59
C SER A 52 7.14 26.43 18.08
N TRP A 53 8.29 26.30 17.41
CA TRP A 53 8.38 26.01 15.97
C TRP A 53 7.72 24.68 15.58
N PRO A 54 7.87 23.59 16.35
CA PRO A 54 7.11 22.36 16.10
C PRO A 54 5.58 22.57 16.10
N GLU A 55 5.05 23.32 17.07
CA GLU A 55 3.60 23.62 17.12
C GLU A 55 3.15 24.56 16.01
N TRP A 56 4.02 25.48 15.60
CA TRP A 56 3.81 26.31 14.42
C TRP A 56 3.70 25.43 13.17
N MET A 57 4.66 24.53 12.94
CA MET A 57 4.66 23.63 11.79
C MET A 57 3.39 22.77 11.75
N ARG A 58 3.00 22.20 12.88
CA ARG A 58 1.75 21.42 13.00
C ARG A 58 0.54 22.22 12.54
N ARG A 59 0.38 23.40 13.13
CA ARG A 59 -0.75 24.28 12.84
C ARG A 59 -0.76 24.70 11.37
N GLU A 60 0.41 24.96 10.79
CA GLU A 60 0.51 25.34 9.38
C GLU A 60 0.23 24.16 8.45
N ILE A 61 0.65 22.94 8.79
CA ILE A 61 0.25 21.72 8.07
C ILE A 61 -1.27 21.56 8.12
N GLU A 62 -1.89 21.67 9.30
CA GLU A 62 -3.35 21.54 9.47
C GLU A 62 -4.14 22.56 8.64
N LYS A 63 -3.71 23.82 8.63
CA LYS A 63 -4.35 24.91 7.87
C LYS A 63 -4.17 24.80 6.36
N SER A 64 -3.13 24.12 5.89
CA SER A 64 -2.77 24.11 4.48
C SER A 64 -3.56 23.07 3.70
N ASP A 65 -4.00 23.47 2.50
CA ASP A 65 -4.61 22.58 1.51
C ASP A 65 -3.59 21.59 0.96
N PHE A 66 -2.36 22.07 0.73
CA PHE A 66 -1.22 21.29 0.25
C PHE A 66 0.03 21.57 1.08
N VAL A 67 0.93 20.59 1.13
CA VAL A 67 2.26 20.72 1.71
C VAL A 67 3.27 20.30 0.66
N VAL A 68 4.03 21.26 0.15
CA VAL A 68 5.18 20.99 -0.72
C VAL A 68 6.34 20.53 0.16
N VAL A 69 6.81 19.32 -0.08
CA VAL A 69 7.91 18.70 0.68
C VAL A 69 9.18 18.78 -0.15
N VAL A 70 10.08 19.69 0.21
CA VAL A 70 11.37 19.84 -0.49
C VAL A 70 12.35 18.78 0.01
N VAL A 71 12.60 17.80 -0.84
CA VAL A 71 13.42 16.64 -0.51
C VAL A 71 14.89 16.93 -0.80
N THR A 72 15.70 16.78 0.24
CA THR A 72 17.17 16.75 0.16
C THR A 72 17.69 15.52 0.91
N GLN A 73 18.99 15.22 0.77
CA GLN A 73 19.59 14.10 1.49
C GLN A 73 19.46 14.24 3.03
N ASN A 74 19.56 15.46 3.55
CA ASN A 74 19.36 15.75 4.97
C ASN A 74 17.90 15.60 5.38
N TYR A 75 16.96 16.06 4.54
CA TYR A 75 15.53 15.85 4.78
C TYR A 75 15.21 14.36 4.91
N VAL A 76 15.72 13.53 3.99
CA VAL A 76 15.53 12.07 4.00
C VAL A 76 16.11 11.42 5.25
N GLN A 77 17.29 11.83 5.68
CA GLN A 77 17.87 11.33 6.92
C GLN A 77 16.99 11.67 8.13
N ARG A 78 16.43 12.89 8.19
CA ARG A 78 15.51 13.30 9.26
C ARG A 78 14.18 12.55 9.17
N PHE A 79 13.60 12.45 7.99
CA PHE A 79 12.38 11.71 7.71
C PHE A 79 12.52 10.24 8.17
N ASN A 80 13.61 9.58 7.79
CA ASN A 80 13.90 8.19 8.15
C ASN A 80 14.28 7.99 9.62
N ARG A 81 14.91 8.98 10.27
CA ARG A 81 15.18 8.96 11.72
C ARG A 81 13.92 9.20 12.54
N GLN A 82 12.98 10.01 12.03
CA GLN A 82 11.69 10.27 12.66
C GLN A 82 10.67 9.15 12.41
N THR A 83 10.89 8.29 11.42
CA THR A 83 10.17 7.01 11.22
C THR A 83 10.92 5.81 11.83
N GLY A 84 12.15 5.98 12.30
CA GLY A 84 12.93 4.97 13.03
C GLY A 84 12.63 4.96 14.54
N PRO A 85 12.81 3.83 15.25
CA PRO A 85 12.51 3.77 16.68
C PRO A 85 13.71 4.12 17.57
N GLY A 86 13.46 4.83 18.69
CA GLY A 86 14.38 4.80 19.85
C GLY A 86 14.68 6.11 20.60
N ILE A 87 14.37 7.31 20.09
CA ILE A 87 14.82 8.55 20.76
C ILE A 87 13.64 9.38 21.29
N GLY A 88 13.57 9.54 22.61
CA GLY A 88 12.92 10.63 23.37
C GLY A 88 11.50 11.07 22.99
N SER A 89 10.56 10.84 23.90
CA SER A 89 9.23 11.45 23.97
C SER A 89 9.33 12.98 23.92
N GLY A 90 8.99 13.61 22.78
CA GLY A 90 8.85 15.07 22.72
C GLY A 90 8.95 15.73 21.33
N VAL A 91 9.67 15.15 20.37
CA VAL A 91 9.84 15.77 19.04
C VAL A 91 9.89 14.70 17.94
N ARG A 92 8.74 14.13 17.58
CA ARG A 92 8.56 13.17 16.48
C ARG A 92 7.26 13.50 15.76
N TRP A 93 7.27 14.16 14.62
CA TRP A 93 5.99 14.59 14.04
C TRP A 93 5.94 14.54 12.51
N GLU A 94 6.79 15.28 11.80
CA GLU A 94 6.61 15.52 10.36
C GLU A 94 6.55 14.25 9.50
N GLY A 95 7.56 13.37 9.59
CA GLY A 95 7.56 12.11 8.82
C GLY A 95 6.43 11.15 9.20
N ALA A 96 6.09 11.08 10.48
CA ALA A 96 5.02 10.22 10.98
C ALA A 96 3.63 10.69 10.53
N LEU A 97 3.41 11.99 10.33
CA LEU A 97 2.13 12.51 9.85
C LEU A 97 1.98 12.49 8.35
N ILE A 98 3.06 12.78 7.64
CA ILE A 98 3.08 12.60 6.19
C ILE A 98 2.71 11.14 5.92
N THR A 99 3.33 10.21 6.66
CA THR A 99 2.99 8.79 6.62
C THR A 99 1.53 8.56 7.04
N ALA A 100 1.10 9.01 8.22
CA ALA A 100 -0.25 8.76 8.71
C ALA A 100 -1.36 9.35 7.81
N ASP A 101 -1.19 10.53 7.24
CA ASP A 101 -2.15 11.11 6.29
C ASP A 101 -2.13 10.33 4.97
N LEU A 102 -0.96 9.91 4.46
CA LEU A 102 -0.87 9.09 3.24
C LEU A 102 -1.47 7.69 3.41
N TYR A 103 -1.44 7.09 4.61
CA TYR A 103 -1.97 5.75 4.85
C TYR A 103 -3.40 5.72 5.40
N HIS A 104 -3.79 6.71 6.22
CA HIS A 104 -5.06 6.68 6.94
C HIS A 104 -6.05 7.76 6.51
N SER A 105 -5.64 8.77 5.72
CA SER A 105 -6.60 9.73 5.21
C SER A 105 -7.40 9.11 4.06
N ARG A 106 -8.74 9.15 4.15
CA ARG A 106 -9.65 8.81 3.04
C ARG A 106 -9.75 9.95 2.02
N ARG A 107 -8.68 10.73 1.83
CA ARG A 107 -8.69 11.85 0.89
C ARG A 107 -8.60 11.27 -0.51
N GLU A 108 -9.44 11.75 -1.42
CA GLU A 108 -9.33 11.43 -2.86
C GLU A 108 -8.02 11.94 -3.48
N ARG A 109 -7.26 12.78 -2.76
CA ARG A 109 -6.11 13.55 -3.31
C ARG A 109 -4.96 13.63 -2.32
N ALA A 110 -3.73 13.61 -2.85
CA ALA A 110 -2.52 13.75 -2.07
C ALA A 110 -2.37 15.19 -1.52
N LYS A 111 -2.26 15.31 -0.20
CA LYS A 111 -1.94 16.58 0.48
C LYS A 111 -0.46 16.95 0.36
N PHE A 112 0.41 15.94 0.41
CA PHE A 112 1.87 16.11 0.42
C PHE A 112 2.44 15.91 -0.99
N ILE A 113 3.12 16.93 -1.51
CA ILE A 113 3.68 16.96 -2.87
C ILE A 113 5.22 17.03 -2.78
N PRO A 114 5.94 15.94 -3.11
CA PRO A 114 7.38 15.94 -3.12
C PRO A 114 7.95 16.82 -4.23
N VAL A 115 8.95 17.64 -3.88
CA VAL A 115 9.71 18.49 -4.80
C VAL A 115 11.19 18.29 -4.57
N VAL A 116 11.96 18.16 -5.64
CA VAL A 116 13.44 18.20 -5.58
C VAL A 116 13.95 19.39 -6.36
N LEU A 117 15.08 19.98 -5.92
CA LEU A 117 15.67 21.14 -6.60
C LEU A 117 16.63 20.74 -7.72
N ARG A 118 17.07 19.47 -7.75
CA ARG A 118 17.98 18.91 -8.75
C ARG A 118 17.40 17.60 -9.27
N ALA A 119 17.60 17.33 -10.55
CA ALA A 119 17.09 16.11 -11.18
C ALA A 119 17.76 14.85 -10.61
N GLU A 120 19.05 14.92 -10.23
CA GLU A 120 19.74 13.80 -9.60
C GLU A 120 19.14 13.40 -8.23
N ASP A 121 18.46 14.32 -7.55
CA ASP A 121 17.91 14.12 -6.21
C ASP A 121 16.55 13.39 -6.22
N VAL A 122 15.95 13.11 -7.39
CA VAL A 122 14.67 12.37 -7.49
C VAL A 122 14.75 11.02 -6.78
N SER A 123 15.89 10.34 -6.85
CA SER A 123 16.11 9.05 -6.18
C SER A 123 16.08 9.12 -4.65
N LEU A 124 16.17 10.33 -4.08
CA LEU A 124 16.14 10.56 -2.63
C LEU A 124 14.71 10.57 -2.07
N ILE A 125 13.67 10.77 -2.89
CA ILE A 125 12.29 10.87 -2.41
C ILE A 125 11.93 9.61 -1.60
N PRO A 126 11.61 9.75 -0.30
CA PRO A 126 11.40 8.58 0.55
C PRO A 126 10.05 7.92 0.23
N SER A 127 9.93 6.61 0.46
CA SER A 127 8.60 5.96 0.46
C SER A 127 7.79 6.40 1.70
N PRO A 128 6.46 6.63 1.58
CA PRO A 128 5.62 6.43 0.39
C PRO A 128 5.50 7.63 -0.56
N LEU A 129 6.20 8.75 -0.29
CA LEU A 129 6.15 9.96 -1.13
C LEU A 129 6.62 9.72 -2.58
N ASN A 130 7.49 8.74 -2.82
CA ASN A 130 7.94 8.38 -4.16
C ASN A 130 6.86 7.67 -5.02
N LEU A 131 5.71 7.35 -4.44
CA LEU A 131 4.58 6.72 -5.14
C LEU A 131 3.52 7.75 -5.57
N THR A 132 3.70 9.02 -5.19
CA THR A 132 2.84 10.13 -5.63
C THR A 132 3.52 10.94 -6.74
N SER A 133 2.78 11.88 -7.34
CA SER A 133 3.35 12.83 -8.30
C SER A 133 4.39 13.72 -7.61
N TRP A 134 5.58 13.82 -8.20
CA TRP A 134 6.67 14.69 -7.75
C TRP A 134 7.09 15.69 -8.84
N PHE A 135 7.81 16.74 -8.44
CA PHE A 135 8.29 17.78 -9.37
C PHE A 135 9.78 18.09 -9.17
N VAL A 136 10.46 18.46 -10.25
CA VAL A 136 11.85 18.96 -10.23
C VAL A 136 11.83 20.46 -10.46
N ILE A 137 12.13 21.26 -9.45
CA ILE A 137 12.08 22.73 -9.52
C ILE A 137 13.50 23.31 -9.39
N GLY A 138 14.27 23.20 -10.47
CA GLY A 138 15.61 23.81 -10.55
C GLY A 138 15.57 25.33 -10.76
N GLU A 139 16.72 25.99 -10.61
CA GLU A 139 16.87 27.46 -10.75
C GLU A 139 16.44 28.01 -12.13
N LYS A 140 16.44 27.18 -13.19
CA LYS A 140 16.07 27.57 -14.56
C LYS A 140 14.83 26.86 -15.11
N ALA A 141 14.15 26.03 -14.31
CA ALA A 141 13.01 25.23 -14.77
C ALA A 141 11.70 26.02 -14.57
N GLU A 142 11.27 26.79 -15.58
CA GLU A 142 9.95 27.46 -15.58
C GLU A 142 8.79 26.52 -15.95
N GLY A 143 9.05 25.47 -16.73
CA GLY A 143 8.02 24.51 -17.12
C GLY A 143 7.45 23.72 -15.94
N ASP A 144 8.32 23.28 -15.02
CA ASP A 144 7.90 22.42 -13.90
C ASP A 144 7.25 23.22 -12.76
N ILE A 145 7.57 24.51 -12.58
CA ILE A 145 6.86 25.34 -11.60
C ILE A 145 5.44 25.66 -12.03
N THR A 146 5.21 25.80 -13.33
CA THR A 146 3.87 26.05 -13.89
C THR A 146 2.97 24.85 -13.63
N ARG A 147 3.48 23.63 -13.87
CA ARG A 147 2.75 22.38 -13.57
C ARG A 147 2.50 22.21 -12.07
N LEU A 148 3.48 22.52 -11.22
CA LEU A 148 3.29 22.50 -9.78
C LEU A 148 2.20 23.49 -9.35
N ALA A 149 2.22 24.72 -9.88
CA ALA A 149 1.21 25.73 -9.61
C ALA A 149 -0.19 25.29 -10.08
N GLN A 150 -0.31 24.67 -11.25
CA GLN A 150 -1.57 24.08 -11.75
C GLN A 150 -2.14 23.05 -10.76
N VAL A 151 -1.30 22.12 -10.28
CA VAL A 151 -1.72 21.13 -9.27
C VAL A 151 -2.17 21.81 -7.98
N LEU A 152 -1.41 22.78 -7.48
CA LEU A 152 -1.72 23.51 -6.24
C LEU A 152 -2.97 24.38 -6.37
N LEU A 153 -3.21 25.02 -7.52
CA LEU A 153 -4.40 25.82 -7.76
C LEU A 153 -5.62 24.98 -8.14
N ARG A 154 -5.44 23.67 -8.33
CA ARG A 154 -6.46 22.76 -8.87
C ARG A 154 -6.94 23.25 -10.24
N ASP A 155 -6.03 23.85 -10.98
CA ASP A 155 -6.25 24.32 -12.34
C ASP A 155 -5.83 23.19 -13.29
N PRO A 156 -6.77 22.56 -14.01
CA PRO A 156 -6.43 21.51 -14.97
C PRO A 156 -5.55 22.02 -16.13
N GLY A 157 -5.43 23.34 -16.31
CA GLY A 157 -4.66 23.99 -17.37
C GLY A 157 -5.36 23.86 -18.72
N GLU A 158 -5.46 22.63 -19.23
CA GLU A 158 -6.28 22.27 -20.37
C GLU A 158 -7.47 21.45 -19.89
N LEU A 159 -8.68 21.95 -20.14
CA LEU A 159 -9.86 21.12 -20.00
C LEU A 159 -9.81 20.07 -21.12
N PRO A 160 -10.02 18.78 -20.81
CA PRO A 160 -10.28 17.79 -21.85
C PRO A 160 -11.35 18.36 -22.79
N ALA A 161 -11.17 18.17 -24.10
CA ALA A 161 -12.24 18.45 -25.04
C ALA A 161 -13.52 17.76 -24.53
N GLU A 162 -14.68 18.37 -24.77
CA GLU A 162 -15.95 17.72 -24.45
C GLU A 162 -15.89 16.29 -24.93
N LEU A 163 -16.17 15.35 -24.02
CA LEU A 163 -16.31 13.96 -24.41
C LEU A 163 -17.33 13.95 -25.54
N GLY A 164 -16.90 13.51 -26.73
CA GLY A 164 -17.87 13.01 -27.71
C GLY A 164 -18.74 11.99 -26.98
N ILE A 165 -20.03 11.93 -27.31
CA ILE A 165 -20.93 10.94 -26.74
C ILE A 165 -20.41 9.56 -27.15
N SER A 166 -19.54 8.98 -26.34
CA SER A 166 -19.31 7.55 -26.32
C SER A 166 -20.43 6.97 -25.47
N ALA A 167 -21.23 6.10 -26.07
CA ALA A 167 -22.23 5.31 -25.38
C ALA A 167 -21.54 4.36 -24.39
N SER A 168 -21.08 4.87 -23.24
CA SER A 168 -20.71 4.13 -22.02
C SER A 168 -19.89 5.01 -21.07
N SER A 169 -20.58 5.83 -20.28
CA SER A 169 -20.00 6.34 -19.02
C SER A 169 -20.27 5.33 -17.89
N PRO A 170 -19.35 5.20 -16.90
CA PRO A 170 -19.51 4.23 -15.82
C PRO A 170 -20.64 4.67 -14.87
N GLY A 171 -21.65 3.82 -14.71
CA GLY A 171 -22.77 4.03 -13.79
C GLY A 171 -24.15 4.18 -14.45
N VAL A 172 -24.20 4.20 -15.78
CA VAL A 172 -25.46 4.22 -16.55
C VAL A 172 -25.49 2.94 -17.36
N ALA A 173 -26.54 2.13 -17.16
CA ALA A 173 -26.87 0.86 -17.80
C ALA A 173 -25.95 0.42 -18.96
N PHE A 174 -25.39 -0.78 -18.84
CA PHE A 174 -24.69 -1.43 -19.96
C PHE A 174 -25.70 -1.76 -21.06
N HIS A 175 -26.01 -0.79 -21.93
CA HIS A 175 -26.95 -0.99 -23.01
C HIS A 175 -26.20 -1.45 -24.26
N PHE A 176 -26.55 -2.63 -24.76
CA PHE A 176 -26.03 -3.17 -26.00
C PHE A 176 -27.19 -3.29 -27.00
N ASP A 177 -27.13 -2.53 -28.08
CA ASP A 177 -28.22 -2.43 -29.05
C ASP A 177 -28.58 -3.81 -29.64
N GLY A 178 -29.84 -4.20 -29.54
CA GLY A 178 -30.33 -5.50 -30.04
C GLY A 178 -30.25 -6.65 -29.03
N ILE A 179 -29.76 -6.41 -27.82
CA ILE A 179 -29.88 -7.34 -26.70
C ILE A 179 -31.09 -6.93 -25.85
N HIS A 180 -32.06 -7.83 -25.68
CA HIS A 180 -33.28 -7.56 -24.93
C HIS A 180 -33.42 -8.55 -23.77
N VAL A 181 -33.25 -8.07 -22.55
CA VAL A 181 -33.51 -8.86 -21.34
C VAL A 181 -34.81 -8.42 -20.67
N GLY A 182 -35.37 -9.31 -19.86
CA GLY A 182 -36.53 -9.02 -19.02
C GLY A 182 -36.21 -8.06 -17.88
N PRO A 183 -37.23 -7.35 -17.34
CA PRO A 183 -37.05 -6.34 -16.29
C PRO A 183 -36.49 -6.90 -14.98
N GLU A 184 -36.55 -8.22 -14.77
CA GLU A 184 -35.91 -8.89 -13.65
C GLU A 184 -34.38 -8.75 -13.63
N VAL A 185 -33.73 -8.69 -14.80
CA VAL A 185 -32.27 -8.51 -14.90
C VAL A 185 -31.88 -7.10 -14.46
N ASP A 186 -32.61 -6.09 -14.94
CA ASP A 186 -32.40 -4.69 -14.54
C ASP A 186 -32.65 -4.50 -13.04
N ARG A 187 -33.71 -5.12 -12.50
CA ARG A 187 -33.99 -5.09 -11.06
C ARG A 187 -32.87 -5.74 -10.25
N ALA A 188 -32.40 -6.91 -10.65
CA ALA A 188 -31.30 -7.61 -9.98
C ALA A 188 -30.02 -6.76 -9.99
N PHE A 189 -29.67 -6.18 -11.14
CA PHE A 189 -28.49 -5.32 -11.24
C PHE A 189 -28.63 -4.02 -10.42
N ALA A 190 -29.84 -3.44 -10.34
CA ALA A 190 -30.10 -2.24 -9.55
C ALA A 190 -29.89 -2.44 -8.05
N VAL A 191 -30.05 -3.66 -7.51
CA VAL A 191 -29.74 -3.99 -6.10
C VAL A 191 -28.27 -3.67 -5.77
N ALA A 192 -27.35 -3.90 -6.71
CA ALA A 192 -25.94 -3.55 -6.53
C ALA A 192 -25.70 -2.03 -6.43
N GLY A 193 -26.61 -1.21 -6.98
CA GLY A 193 -26.63 0.25 -6.82
C GLY A 193 -27.10 0.69 -5.44
N GLN A 194 -27.86 -0.16 -4.74
CA GLN A 194 -28.35 0.07 -3.38
C GLN A 194 -27.36 -0.40 -2.30
N GLY A 195 -26.24 -1.02 -2.71
CA GLY A 195 -25.14 -1.42 -1.84
C GLY A 195 -24.98 -2.92 -1.61
N ASP A 196 -25.93 -3.75 -2.08
CA ASP A 196 -25.86 -5.21 -1.89
C ASP A 196 -25.46 -5.93 -3.19
N VAL A 197 -24.15 -6.03 -3.42
CA VAL A 197 -23.61 -6.63 -4.64
C VAL A 197 -23.73 -8.16 -4.63
N HIS A 198 -23.63 -8.81 -3.47
CA HIS A 198 -23.74 -10.26 -3.38
C HIS A 198 -25.15 -10.73 -3.69
N GLU A 199 -26.17 -10.04 -3.16
CA GLU A 199 -27.56 -10.33 -3.49
C GLU A 199 -27.84 -10.12 -5.00
N ALA A 200 -27.32 -9.05 -5.59
CA ALA A 200 -27.43 -8.81 -7.02
C ALA A 200 -26.84 -9.96 -7.86
N ILE A 201 -25.65 -10.46 -7.50
CA ILE A 201 -25.03 -11.62 -8.17
C ILE A 201 -25.92 -12.87 -8.04
N GLY A 202 -26.44 -13.15 -6.84
CA GLY A 202 -27.33 -14.28 -6.59
C GLY A 202 -28.63 -14.22 -7.40
N GLN A 203 -29.22 -13.03 -7.52
CA GLN A 203 -30.42 -12.82 -8.33
C GLN A 203 -30.14 -12.99 -9.84
N LEU A 204 -28.99 -12.50 -10.33
CA LEU A 204 -28.59 -12.72 -11.73
C LEU A 204 -28.31 -14.20 -12.04
N ASP A 205 -27.70 -14.92 -11.11
CA ASP A 205 -27.42 -16.36 -11.26
C ASP A 205 -28.72 -17.17 -11.36
N ALA A 206 -29.72 -16.83 -10.53
CA ALA A 206 -31.02 -17.49 -10.53
C ALA A 206 -31.79 -17.34 -11.85
N VAL A 207 -31.65 -16.21 -12.55
CA VAL A 207 -32.33 -15.97 -13.84
C VAL A 207 -31.52 -16.46 -15.04
N LEU A 208 -30.21 -16.72 -14.89
CA LEU A 208 -29.29 -17.03 -15.98
C LEU A 208 -29.73 -18.23 -16.83
N GLN A 209 -30.40 -19.23 -16.23
CA GLN A 209 -30.88 -20.42 -16.93
C GLN A 209 -32.03 -20.14 -17.91
N ASN A 210 -32.72 -19.02 -17.76
CA ASN A 210 -33.88 -18.64 -18.59
C ASN A 210 -33.47 -17.96 -19.90
N TYR A 211 -32.20 -17.60 -20.05
CA TYR A 211 -31.68 -16.84 -21.20
C TYR A 211 -30.70 -17.67 -22.02
N PHE A 212 -30.58 -17.34 -23.32
CA PHE A 212 -29.70 -18.01 -24.27
C PHE A 212 -28.98 -17.00 -25.17
N GLY A 213 -27.93 -17.46 -25.86
CA GLY A 213 -27.17 -16.62 -26.81
C GLY A 213 -26.65 -15.33 -26.18
N ASP A 214 -26.79 -14.21 -26.90
CA ASP A 214 -26.26 -12.90 -26.51
C ASP A 214 -26.94 -12.33 -25.25
N GLU A 215 -28.20 -12.66 -24.98
CA GLU A 215 -28.89 -12.25 -23.74
C GLU A 215 -28.26 -12.91 -22.51
N ARG A 216 -27.94 -14.21 -22.61
CA ARG A 216 -27.23 -14.92 -21.55
C ARG A 216 -25.81 -14.39 -21.37
N ALA A 217 -25.13 -14.12 -22.48
CA ALA A 217 -23.78 -13.54 -22.46
C ALA A 217 -23.79 -12.15 -21.82
N TYR A 218 -24.83 -11.35 -22.05
CA TYR A 218 -25.02 -10.07 -21.39
C TYR A 218 -25.21 -10.21 -19.86
N ILE A 219 -26.00 -11.17 -19.38
CA ILE A 219 -26.13 -11.43 -17.93
C ILE A 219 -24.78 -11.83 -17.32
N LEU A 220 -24.02 -12.71 -18.00
CA LEU A 220 -22.66 -13.07 -17.58
C LEU A 220 -21.73 -11.85 -17.54
N PHE A 221 -21.86 -10.93 -18.51
CA PHE A 221 -21.11 -9.68 -18.51
C PHE A 221 -21.43 -8.82 -17.27
N LEU A 222 -22.72 -8.70 -16.90
CA LEU A 222 -23.14 -8.00 -15.69
C LEU A 222 -22.59 -8.65 -14.42
N GLN A 223 -22.68 -9.98 -14.31
CA GLN A 223 -22.09 -10.74 -13.19
C GLN A 223 -20.58 -10.49 -13.11
N GLY A 224 -19.87 -10.52 -14.24
CA GLY A 224 -18.43 -10.23 -14.30
C GLY A 224 -18.09 -8.83 -13.79
N ALA A 225 -18.89 -7.82 -14.15
CA ALA A 225 -18.73 -6.45 -13.68
C ALA A 225 -18.97 -6.34 -12.16
N LEU A 226 -19.97 -7.06 -11.62
CA LEU A 226 -20.25 -7.08 -10.19
C LEU A 226 -19.16 -7.81 -9.40
N HIS A 227 -18.71 -8.97 -9.86
CA HIS A 227 -17.57 -9.69 -9.26
C HIS A 227 -16.31 -8.83 -9.24
N HIS A 228 -16.02 -8.10 -10.32
CA HIS A 228 -14.89 -7.18 -10.36
C HIS A 228 -15.04 -6.04 -9.33
N LYS A 229 -16.26 -5.48 -9.19
CA LYS A 229 -16.56 -4.41 -8.22
C LYS A 229 -16.30 -4.82 -6.77
N ILE A 230 -16.50 -6.10 -6.42
CA ILE A 230 -16.20 -6.64 -5.07
C ILE A 230 -14.81 -7.27 -4.97
N GLY A 231 -13.98 -7.14 -6.01
CA GLY A 231 -12.60 -7.61 -6.03
C GLY A 231 -12.43 -9.11 -6.27
N GLU A 232 -13.48 -9.83 -6.69
CA GLU A 232 -13.44 -11.25 -7.06
C GLU A 232 -12.92 -11.46 -8.49
N VAL A 233 -11.63 -11.15 -8.68
CA VAL A 233 -10.96 -11.09 -9.99
C VAL A 233 -11.09 -12.39 -10.78
N SER A 234 -10.93 -13.56 -10.14
CA SER A 234 -11.02 -14.85 -10.82
C SER A 234 -12.43 -15.16 -11.34
N GLN A 235 -13.47 -14.79 -10.57
CA GLN A 235 -14.86 -14.97 -11.00
C GLN A 235 -15.20 -14.00 -12.13
N ALA A 236 -14.77 -12.74 -12.00
CA ALA A 236 -14.92 -11.74 -13.06
C ALA A 236 -14.30 -12.20 -14.38
N GLN A 237 -13.08 -12.76 -14.33
CA GLN A 237 -12.39 -13.30 -15.49
C GLN A 237 -13.17 -14.46 -16.13
N ALA A 238 -13.66 -15.41 -15.33
CA ALA A 238 -14.44 -16.54 -15.83
C ALA A 238 -15.72 -16.09 -16.54
N CYS A 239 -16.43 -15.11 -15.96
CA CYS A 239 -17.61 -14.49 -16.57
C CYS A 239 -17.29 -13.89 -17.94
N PHE A 240 -16.31 -12.96 -18.02
CA PHE A 240 -15.99 -12.28 -19.27
C PHE A 240 -15.42 -13.24 -20.34
N GLN A 241 -14.62 -14.22 -19.94
CA GLN A 241 -14.12 -15.27 -20.84
C GLN A 241 -15.28 -16.04 -21.48
N ARG A 242 -16.30 -16.37 -20.68
CA ARG A 242 -17.48 -17.05 -21.19
C ARG A 242 -18.32 -16.18 -22.12
N VAL A 243 -18.34 -14.86 -21.92
CA VAL A 243 -18.94 -13.91 -22.88
C VAL A 243 -18.22 -13.96 -24.22
N VAL A 244 -16.88 -13.92 -24.21
CA VAL A 244 -16.06 -14.00 -25.42
C VAL A 244 -16.26 -15.32 -26.17
N GLU A 245 -16.43 -16.43 -25.46
CA GLU A 245 -16.64 -17.75 -26.04
C GLU A 245 -18.04 -17.97 -26.62
N THR A 246 -19.05 -17.24 -26.16
CA THR A 246 -20.46 -17.56 -26.43
C THR A 246 -21.25 -16.47 -27.16
N SER A 247 -20.81 -15.21 -27.12
CA SER A 247 -21.51 -14.11 -27.78
C SER A 247 -21.09 -13.94 -29.24
N GLY A 248 -22.04 -13.60 -30.11
CA GLY A 248 -21.79 -13.11 -31.47
C GLY A 248 -21.87 -11.58 -31.58
N HIS A 249 -22.25 -10.90 -30.50
CA HIS A 249 -22.55 -9.48 -30.47
C HIS A 249 -21.27 -8.63 -30.38
N SER A 250 -20.97 -7.85 -31.41
CA SER A 250 -19.67 -7.18 -31.60
C SER A 250 -19.28 -6.24 -30.46
N THR A 251 -20.18 -5.36 -30.02
CA THR A 251 -19.87 -4.36 -28.98
C THR A 251 -19.83 -4.97 -27.57
N LEU A 252 -20.56 -6.06 -27.35
CA LEU A 252 -20.52 -6.82 -26.10
C LEU A 252 -19.19 -7.59 -26.00
N LEU A 253 -18.77 -8.22 -27.10
CA LEU A 253 -17.47 -8.86 -27.22
C LEU A 253 -16.32 -7.87 -27.00
N GLU A 254 -16.34 -6.72 -27.67
CA GLU A 254 -15.32 -5.67 -27.50
C GLU A 254 -15.22 -5.22 -26.04
N SER A 255 -16.36 -4.98 -25.40
CA SER A 255 -16.43 -4.60 -23.98
C SER A 255 -15.89 -5.69 -23.07
N ALA A 256 -16.22 -6.97 -23.32
CA ALA A 256 -15.73 -8.10 -22.54
C ALA A 256 -14.22 -8.30 -22.70
N VAL A 257 -13.68 -8.14 -23.92
CA VAL A 257 -12.24 -8.20 -24.19
C VAL A 257 -11.49 -7.08 -23.47
N GLN A 258 -12.00 -5.85 -23.49
CA GLN A 258 -11.39 -4.72 -22.79
C GLN A 258 -11.36 -4.94 -21.26
N ARG A 259 -12.43 -5.51 -20.71
CA ARG A 259 -12.49 -5.91 -19.29
C ARG A 259 -11.46 -7.00 -18.97
N LEU A 260 -11.35 -8.04 -19.81
CA LEU A 260 -10.34 -9.09 -19.65
C LEU A 260 -8.91 -8.57 -19.70
N GLN A 261 -8.61 -7.63 -20.61
CA GLN A 261 -7.29 -6.99 -20.67
C GLN A 261 -6.96 -6.24 -19.37
N SER A 262 -7.94 -5.53 -18.81
CA SER A 262 -7.79 -4.82 -17.54
C SER A 262 -7.56 -5.79 -16.38
N LEU A 263 -8.36 -6.86 -16.29
CA LEU A 263 -8.19 -7.90 -15.28
C LEU A 263 -6.85 -8.62 -15.44
N PHE A 264 -6.38 -8.86 -16.67
CA PHE A 264 -5.08 -9.47 -16.91
C PHE A 264 -3.95 -8.58 -16.38
N ALA A 265 -4.01 -7.27 -16.58
CA ALA A 265 -3.03 -6.35 -16.02
C ALA A 265 -3.05 -6.36 -14.48
N GLU A 266 -4.23 -6.37 -13.86
CA GLU A 266 -4.38 -6.52 -12.40
C GLU A 266 -3.82 -7.85 -11.89
N PHE A 267 -4.12 -8.95 -12.59
CA PHE A 267 -3.62 -10.28 -12.28
C PHE A 267 -2.10 -10.34 -12.40
N GLN A 268 -1.51 -9.80 -13.47
CA GLN A 268 -0.06 -9.72 -13.64
C GLN A 268 0.60 -8.86 -12.56
N ALA A 269 -0.04 -7.77 -12.12
CA ALA A 269 0.49 -6.96 -11.02
C ALA A 269 0.54 -7.73 -9.69
N HIS A 270 -0.37 -8.69 -9.49
CA HIS A 270 -0.48 -9.50 -8.26
C HIS A 270 0.34 -10.80 -8.31
N PHE A 271 0.15 -11.60 -9.37
CA PHE A 271 0.71 -12.93 -9.57
C PHE A 271 1.89 -12.99 -10.55
N GLY A 272 2.07 -11.95 -11.36
CA GLY A 272 3.12 -11.92 -12.38
C GLY A 272 4.52 -11.95 -11.79
N GLU A 273 5.52 -12.19 -12.64
CA GLU A 273 6.92 -12.25 -12.23
C GLU A 273 7.35 -10.93 -11.56
N GLY A 274 7.94 -11.04 -10.37
CA GLY A 274 8.31 -9.87 -9.56
C GLY A 274 7.14 -9.22 -8.82
N GLY A 275 5.92 -9.72 -8.97
CA GLY A 275 4.75 -9.34 -8.17
C GLY A 275 4.86 -9.82 -6.72
N PRO A 276 3.94 -9.40 -5.83
CA PRO A 276 3.99 -9.72 -4.41
C PRO A 276 3.78 -11.22 -4.15
N VAL A 277 2.90 -11.90 -4.89
CA VAL A 277 2.66 -13.35 -4.72
C VAL A 277 3.87 -14.17 -5.17
N ASP A 278 4.40 -13.89 -6.37
CA ASP A 278 5.59 -14.54 -6.90
C ASP A 278 6.78 -14.36 -5.93
N THR A 279 6.98 -13.14 -5.44
CA THR A 279 8.06 -12.83 -4.50
C THR A 279 7.89 -13.53 -3.14
N ALA A 280 6.67 -13.53 -2.58
CA ALA A 280 6.36 -14.26 -1.35
C ALA A 280 6.58 -15.77 -1.52
N THR A 281 6.18 -16.33 -2.66
CA THR A 281 6.37 -17.75 -2.99
C THR A 281 7.85 -18.10 -3.10
N LYS A 282 8.63 -17.31 -3.85
CA LYS A 282 10.09 -17.44 -3.95
C LYS A 282 10.76 -17.34 -2.57
N TRP A 283 10.28 -16.44 -1.71
CA TRP A 283 10.76 -16.33 -0.33
C TRP A 283 10.49 -17.58 0.50
N LEU A 284 9.27 -18.14 0.46
CA LEU A 284 8.93 -19.39 1.16
C LEU A 284 9.75 -20.59 0.66
N VAL A 285 10.01 -20.67 -0.65
CA VAL A 285 10.93 -21.67 -1.22
C VAL A 285 12.33 -21.53 -0.60
N ASN A 286 12.83 -20.31 -0.46
CA ASN A 286 14.13 -20.04 0.17
C ASN A 286 14.14 -20.37 1.67
N VAL A 287 13.04 -20.13 2.39
CA VAL A 287 12.85 -20.58 3.79
C VAL A 287 12.96 -22.10 3.87
N LYS A 288 12.20 -22.83 3.04
CA LYS A 288 12.20 -24.30 3.02
C LYS A 288 13.57 -24.89 2.64
N ARG A 289 14.27 -24.27 1.69
CA ARG A 289 15.64 -24.66 1.26
C ARG A 289 16.75 -24.22 2.23
N GLY A 290 16.42 -23.50 3.30
CA GLY A 290 17.38 -23.04 4.29
C GLY A 290 18.34 -21.96 3.79
N LYS A 291 17.96 -21.17 2.79
CA LYS A 291 18.76 -20.10 2.17
C LYS A 291 18.80 -18.84 3.04
N ARG A 292 19.37 -18.95 4.24
CA ARG A 292 19.35 -17.91 5.30
C ARG A 292 19.65 -16.48 4.84
N ARG A 293 20.65 -16.28 3.96
CA ARG A 293 21.03 -14.95 3.48
C ARG A 293 20.01 -14.36 2.50
N ASP A 294 19.38 -15.20 1.70
CA ASP A 294 18.40 -14.77 0.70
C ASP A 294 17.07 -14.46 1.38
N VAL A 295 16.67 -15.31 2.34
CA VAL A 295 15.52 -15.06 3.22
C VAL A 295 15.65 -13.72 3.95
N TRP A 296 16.82 -13.42 4.52
CA TRP A 296 17.05 -12.18 5.28
C TRP A 296 17.07 -10.93 4.38
N ARG A 297 17.67 -11.02 3.19
CA ARG A 297 17.74 -9.92 2.22
C ARG A 297 16.37 -9.51 1.69
N ALA A 298 15.46 -10.47 1.57
CA ALA A 298 14.09 -10.27 1.10
C ALA A 298 13.14 -9.66 2.13
N LEU A 299 13.58 -9.42 3.37
CA LEU A 299 12.77 -8.73 4.39
C LEU A 299 12.88 -7.20 4.24
N THR A 300 11.91 -6.45 4.76
CA THR A 300 12.08 -4.99 4.93
C THR A 300 13.14 -4.66 5.99
N ARG A 301 13.63 -3.42 6.02
CA ARG A 301 14.62 -3.00 7.03
C ARG A 301 14.01 -3.06 8.42
N GLU A 302 12.80 -2.56 8.55
CA GLU A 302 12.05 -2.49 9.81
C GLU A 302 11.84 -3.89 10.37
N PHE A 303 11.45 -4.85 9.52
CA PHE A 303 11.23 -6.22 9.98
C PHE A 303 12.53 -6.92 10.39
N ARG A 304 13.63 -6.72 9.66
CA ARG A 304 14.96 -7.19 10.10
C ARG A 304 15.36 -6.62 11.45
N LEU A 305 15.06 -5.34 11.69
CA LEU A 305 15.39 -4.68 12.95
C LEU A 305 14.58 -5.25 14.11
N CYS A 306 13.26 -5.43 13.95
CA CYS A 306 12.43 -6.10 14.94
C CYS A 306 12.95 -7.50 15.27
N LEU A 307 13.28 -8.29 14.25
CA LEU A 307 13.79 -9.65 14.44
C LEU A 307 15.17 -9.66 15.12
N ALA A 308 16.04 -8.71 14.82
CA ALA A 308 17.33 -8.57 15.48
C ALA A 308 17.17 -8.18 16.95
N GLN A 309 16.31 -7.21 17.26
CA GLN A 309 16.02 -6.77 18.63
C GLN A 309 15.41 -7.90 19.47
N ASP A 310 14.41 -8.60 18.92
CA ASP A 310 13.81 -9.78 19.57
C ASP A 310 14.84 -10.90 19.79
N TRP A 311 15.76 -11.12 18.85
CA TRP A 311 16.86 -12.08 19.03
C TRP A 311 17.81 -11.66 20.16
N ILE A 312 18.15 -10.37 20.25
CA ILE A 312 19.03 -9.85 21.29
C ILE A 312 18.39 -9.99 22.67
N ILE A 313 17.10 -9.62 22.82
CA ILE A 313 16.34 -9.79 24.08
C ILE A 313 16.33 -11.27 24.49
N ALA A 314 16.01 -12.17 23.56
CA ALA A 314 15.97 -13.61 23.85
C ALA A 314 17.34 -14.22 24.21
N ASN A 315 18.45 -13.49 24.05
CA ASN A 315 19.82 -13.95 24.32
C ASN A 315 20.60 -12.95 25.19
N GLU A 316 19.93 -12.06 25.93
CA GLU A 316 20.56 -10.92 26.61
C GLU A 316 21.62 -11.33 27.64
N GLU A 317 21.46 -12.50 28.26
CA GLU A 317 22.38 -13.06 29.25
C GLU A 317 23.60 -13.77 28.63
N HIS A 318 23.66 -13.90 27.30
CA HIS A 318 24.73 -14.65 26.65
C HIS A 318 26.07 -13.89 26.72
N PRO A 319 27.20 -14.51 27.14
CA PRO A 319 28.49 -13.82 27.36
C PRO A 319 29.03 -13.01 26.17
N ASN A 320 28.74 -13.45 24.95
CA ASN A 320 29.14 -12.75 23.72
C ASN A 320 28.27 -11.52 23.37
N LEU A 321 27.11 -11.34 24.02
CA LEU A 321 26.20 -10.21 23.80
C LEU A 321 26.34 -9.14 24.87
N ILE A 322 26.61 -9.52 26.13
CA ILE A 322 26.83 -8.61 27.26
C ILE A 322 27.77 -7.44 26.97
N PRO A 323 28.93 -7.61 26.28
CA PRO A 323 29.84 -6.50 26.04
C PRO A 323 29.44 -5.58 24.87
N CYS A 324 28.39 -5.93 24.11
CA CYS A 324 27.95 -5.14 22.96
C CYS A 324 26.94 -4.06 23.36
N ASP A 325 27.01 -2.89 22.74
CA ASP A 325 25.88 -1.96 22.75
C ASP A 325 24.71 -2.59 21.97
N ARG A 326 23.53 -2.63 22.58
CA ARG A 326 22.38 -3.34 22.01
C ARG A 326 21.82 -2.66 20.76
N ASP A 327 21.86 -1.34 20.68
CA ASP A 327 21.31 -0.57 19.56
C ASP A 327 22.24 -0.69 18.35
N GLU A 328 23.55 -0.54 18.57
CA GLU A 328 24.56 -0.77 17.52
C GLU A 328 24.54 -2.21 17.01
N LEU A 329 24.42 -3.18 17.93
CA LEU A 329 24.32 -4.60 17.56
C LEU A 329 23.05 -4.87 16.75
N ALA A 330 21.90 -4.33 17.15
CA ALA A 330 20.65 -4.50 16.42
C ALA A 330 20.75 -4.00 14.98
N GLU A 331 21.29 -2.79 14.77
CA GLU A 331 21.53 -2.23 13.42
C GLU A 331 22.50 -3.08 12.60
N ALA A 332 23.60 -3.54 13.22
CA ALA A 332 24.59 -4.39 12.55
C ALA A 332 24.01 -5.75 12.11
N LEU A 333 23.13 -6.34 12.93
CA LEU A 333 22.42 -7.59 12.61
C LEU A 333 21.29 -7.37 11.59
N ALA A 334 20.63 -6.22 11.63
CA ALA A 334 19.54 -5.84 10.73
C ALA A 334 20.00 -5.41 9.32
N ALA A 335 21.30 -5.29 9.09
CA ALA A 335 21.85 -5.05 7.75
C ALA A 335 21.38 -6.13 6.75
N LYS A 336 21.22 -5.75 5.47
CA LYS A 336 20.88 -6.70 4.39
C LYS A 336 21.87 -7.88 4.34
N ASN A 337 23.15 -7.59 4.55
CA ASN A 337 24.23 -8.57 4.64
C ASN A 337 24.98 -8.37 5.96
N PRO A 338 24.54 -8.98 7.06
CA PRO A 338 25.17 -8.78 8.36
C PRO A 338 26.56 -9.42 8.38
N ILE A 339 27.57 -8.57 8.53
CA ILE A 339 28.99 -8.95 8.63
C ILE A 339 29.44 -9.17 10.08
N HIS A 340 28.64 -8.73 11.06
CA HIS A 340 28.92 -8.93 12.47
C HIS A 340 29.06 -10.44 12.80
N PRO A 341 30.02 -10.85 13.67
CA PRO A 341 30.24 -12.27 14.00
C PRO A 341 29.00 -13.02 14.49
N LEU A 342 28.10 -12.32 15.21
CA LEU A 342 26.83 -12.87 15.71
C LEU A 342 25.76 -13.00 14.61
N GLY A 343 25.93 -12.34 13.47
CA GLY A 343 24.98 -12.35 12.35
C GLY A 343 24.61 -13.77 11.90
N LYS A 344 25.60 -14.66 11.81
CA LYS A 344 25.36 -16.06 11.40
C LYS A 344 24.45 -16.83 12.37
N HIS A 345 24.47 -16.48 13.66
CA HIS A 345 23.68 -17.12 14.71
C HIS A 345 22.26 -16.56 14.72
N CYS A 346 22.11 -15.24 14.66
CA CYS A 346 20.81 -14.57 14.51
C CYS A 346 20.05 -15.10 13.28
N LEU A 347 20.70 -15.10 12.10
CA LEU A 347 20.08 -15.59 10.86
C LEU A 347 19.68 -17.08 10.96
N LYS A 348 20.50 -17.91 11.61
CA LYS A 348 20.19 -19.34 11.80
C LYS A 348 18.99 -19.52 12.73
N SER A 349 18.94 -18.77 13.83
CA SER A 349 17.84 -18.81 14.80
C SER A 349 16.52 -18.40 14.14
N LYS A 350 16.48 -17.23 13.45
CA LYS A 350 15.26 -16.73 12.82
C LYS A 350 14.79 -17.57 11.64
N LEU A 351 15.72 -18.10 10.83
CA LEU A 351 15.35 -19.04 9.78
C LEU A 351 14.63 -20.27 10.34
N ARG A 352 15.07 -20.80 11.50
CA ARG A 352 14.40 -21.95 12.14
C ARG A 352 12.97 -21.60 12.54
N VAL A 353 12.77 -20.43 13.16
CA VAL A 353 11.42 -19.93 13.51
C VAL A 353 10.52 -19.87 12.27
N PHE A 354 11.03 -19.37 11.14
CA PHE A 354 10.27 -19.34 9.89
C PHE A 354 9.96 -20.74 9.35
N GLN A 355 10.93 -21.65 9.38
CA GLN A 355 10.73 -23.03 8.94
C GLN A 355 9.70 -23.77 9.79
N ASP A 356 9.71 -23.52 11.10
CA ASP A 356 8.73 -24.10 12.03
C ASP A 356 7.34 -23.51 11.79
N HIS A 357 7.22 -22.18 11.61
CA HIS A 357 5.96 -21.51 11.29
C HIS A 357 5.36 -22.02 9.97
N TYR A 358 6.16 -22.12 8.91
CA TYR A 358 5.72 -22.56 7.57
C TYR A 358 5.87 -24.07 7.33
N ARG A 359 5.99 -24.89 8.38
CA ARG A 359 6.29 -26.33 8.26
C ARG A 359 5.31 -27.10 7.37
N ARG A 360 4.02 -26.71 7.37
CA ARG A 360 2.97 -27.36 6.55
C ARG A 360 2.94 -26.89 5.09
N TRP A 361 3.58 -25.76 4.79
CA TRP A 361 3.53 -25.17 3.46
C TRP A 361 4.34 -25.99 2.45
N ASN A 362 3.77 -26.16 1.26
CA ASN A 362 4.44 -26.77 0.12
C ASN A 362 3.96 -26.11 -1.17
N ILE A 363 4.82 -26.11 -2.20
CA ILE A 363 4.56 -25.38 -3.44
C ILE A 363 3.49 -26.05 -4.31
N ASP A 364 3.32 -27.37 -4.21
CA ASP A 364 2.46 -28.13 -5.11
C ASP A 364 0.98 -28.19 -4.67
N GLY A 365 0.69 -27.90 -3.39
CA GLY A 365 -0.65 -28.03 -2.80
C GLY A 365 -1.11 -26.81 -1.99
N TRP A 366 -0.43 -25.67 -2.15
CA TRP A 366 -0.85 -24.40 -1.55
C TRP A 366 -0.86 -23.30 -2.60
N GLY A 367 -1.89 -22.47 -2.57
CA GLY A 367 -2.05 -21.32 -3.46
C GLY A 367 -2.27 -20.03 -2.67
N ALA A 368 -1.90 -18.91 -3.27
CA ALA A 368 -2.32 -17.60 -2.79
C ALA A 368 -3.76 -17.32 -3.25
N ALA A 369 -4.55 -16.66 -2.40
CA ALA A 369 -5.88 -16.20 -2.76
C ALA A 369 -5.84 -15.26 -3.97
N GLY A 370 -6.81 -15.42 -4.89
CA GLY A 370 -6.90 -14.65 -6.14
C GLY A 370 -7.07 -13.14 -5.97
N ASN A 371 -7.67 -12.72 -4.85
CA ASN A 371 -8.05 -11.33 -4.62
C ASN A 371 -6.89 -10.57 -3.95
N PRO A 372 -6.33 -9.52 -4.59
CA PRO A 372 -5.32 -8.66 -3.99
C PRO A 372 -5.88 -7.93 -2.77
N ARG A 373 -5.13 -7.92 -1.65
CA ARG A 373 -5.50 -7.18 -0.42
C ARG A 373 -4.54 -6.03 -0.22
N ARG A 374 -4.76 -4.95 -0.97
CA ARG A 374 -3.91 -3.75 -0.95
C ARG A 374 -4.21 -2.91 0.28
N ILE A 375 -3.16 -2.46 0.95
CA ILE A 375 -3.26 -1.66 2.16
C ILE A 375 -2.40 -0.41 1.96
N GLY A 376 -3.03 0.76 1.92
CA GLY A 376 -2.35 2.00 1.52
C GLY A 376 -1.82 1.92 0.09
N LEU A 377 -0.64 2.52 -0.15
CA LEU A 377 -0.06 2.66 -1.48
C LEU A 377 0.95 1.57 -1.86
N ASP A 378 1.59 0.95 -0.87
CA ASP A 378 2.74 0.06 -1.07
C ASP A 378 2.67 -1.25 -0.30
N TYR A 379 1.63 -1.50 0.49
CA TYR A 379 1.48 -2.79 1.15
C TYR A 379 0.45 -3.67 0.46
N GLU A 380 0.71 -4.97 0.51
CA GLU A 380 -0.24 -5.97 0.08
C GLU A 380 -0.16 -7.20 0.97
N LEU A 381 -1.32 -7.66 1.44
CA LEU A 381 -1.41 -8.84 2.29
C LEU A 381 -1.67 -10.09 1.43
N ILE A 382 -0.68 -10.97 1.40
CA ILE A 382 -0.78 -12.25 0.70
C ILE A 382 -1.31 -13.30 1.66
N VAL A 383 -2.40 -13.94 1.26
CA VAL A 383 -3.06 -14.99 2.03
C VAL A 383 -2.88 -16.31 1.28
N ILE A 384 -2.21 -17.26 1.91
CA ILE A 384 -1.86 -18.55 1.33
C ILE A 384 -2.58 -19.64 2.11
N ALA A 385 -3.26 -20.52 1.38
CA ALA A 385 -4.02 -21.63 1.94
C ALA A 385 -3.85 -22.89 1.07
N PRO A 386 -4.19 -24.08 1.60
CA PRO A 386 -4.20 -25.30 0.80
C PRO A 386 -5.12 -25.15 -0.42
N ALA A 387 -4.61 -25.52 -1.58
CA ALA A 387 -5.33 -25.43 -2.84
C ALA A 387 -5.05 -26.67 -3.70
N ASP A 388 -6.06 -27.11 -4.45
CA ASP A 388 -5.98 -28.18 -5.44
C ASP A 388 -6.44 -27.62 -6.78
N GLU A 389 -5.58 -27.70 -7.80
CA GLU A 389 -5.78 -27.06 -9.12
C GLU A 389 -6.23 -25.57 -9.04
N GLY A 390 -5.77 -24.84 -8.01
CA GLY A 390 -6.11 -23.43 -7.80
C GLY A 390 -7.42 -23.19 -7.03
N ILE A 391 -8.13 -24.26 -6.64
CA ILE A 391 -9.35 -24.19 -5.84
C ILE A 391 -8.99 -24.41 -4.37
N LEU A 392 -9.46 -23.52 -3.49
CA LEU A 392 -9.28 -23.67 -2.04
C LEU A 392 -10.00 -24.93 -1.55
N VAL A 393 -9.24 -25.88 -1.01
CA VAL A 393 -9.80 -27.14 -0.53
C VAL A 393 -10.22 -26.96 0.92
N THR A 394 -11.52 -26.79 1.16
CA THR A 394 -12.09 -26.88 2.52
C THR A 394 -12.52 -28.32 2.78
N ARG A 395 -11.97 -29.00 3.78
CA ARG A 395 -12.57 -30.23 4.31
C ARG A 395 -13.56 -29.83 5.41
N ASN A 396 -14.80 -30.30 5.32
CA ASN A 396 -15.91 -29.94 6.22
C ASN A 396 -15.46 -29.91 7.71
N ASP A 397 -15.84 -28.84 8.41
CA ASP A 397 -15.59 -28.56 9.84
C ASP A 397 -14.13 -28.41 10.33
N GLU A 398 -13.12 -28.41 9.46
CA GLU A 398 -11.74 -28.09 9.86
C GLU A 398 -11.37 -26.63 9.55
N SER A 399 -10.83 -25.91 10.55
CA SER A 399 -10.21 -24.60 10.35
C SER A 399 -9.03 -24.74 9.39
N LEU A 400 -9.14 -24.16 8.20
CA LEU A 400 -8.06 -24.20 7.23
C LEU A 400 -6.83 -23.48 7.80
N PRO A 401 -5.63 -24.10 7.75
CA PRO A 401 -4.42 -23.40 8.10
C PRO A 401 -4.14 -22.35 7.02
N VAL A 402 -4.19 -21.08 7.41
CA VAL A 402 -3.93 -19.95 6.51
C VAL A 402 -2.65 -19.26 6.96
N TYR A 403 -1.79 -18.94 6.00
CA TYR A 403 -0.62 -18.12 6.22
C TYR A 403 -0.83 -16.74 5.63
N ALA A 404 -0.64 -15.71 6.44
CA ALA A 404 -0.64 -14.32 6.00
C ALA A 404 0.80 -13.81 5.92
N ILE A 405 1.14 -13.16 4.81
CA ILE A 405 2.43 -12.51 4.59
C ILE A 405 2.16 -11.09 4.14
N LEU A 406 2.53 -10.12 4.95
CA LEU A 406 2.45 -8.72 4.59
C LEU A 406 3.67 -8.39 3.72
N MET A 407 3.42 -8.00 2.48
CA MET A 407 4.43 -7.57 1.52
C MET A 407 4.44 -6.05 1.45
N ARG A 408 5.61 -5.45 1.23
CA ARG A 408 5.78 -4.01 0.98
C ARG A 408 6.58 -3.78 -0.29
N LYS A 409 6.12 -2.88 -1.14
CA LYS A 409 6.78 -2.42 -2.35
C LYS A 409 7.77 -1.30 -2.03
N ILE A 410 9.06 -1.53 -2.27
CA ILE A 410 10.12 -0.53 -2.09
C ILE A 410 10.83 -0.36 -3.44
N GLY A 411 10.56 0.76 -4.11
CA GLY A 411 11.01 0.97 -5.49
C GLY A 411 10.31 -0.03 -6.43
N PHE A 412 11.11 -0.86 -7.10
CA PHE A 412 10.61 -1.91 -8.00
C PHE A 412 10.46 -3.27 -7.33
N ASP A 413 10.99 -3.43 -6.11
CA ASP A 413 11.04 -4.71 -5.42
C ASP A 413 9.90 -4.86 -4.40
N TRP A 414 9.34 -6.06 -4.32
CA TRP A 414 8.53 -6.46 -3.18
C TRP A 414 9.40 -7.12 -2.11
N LEU A 415 9.17 -6.78 -0.85
CA LEU A 415 9.88 -7.34 0.29
C LEU A 415 8.87 -7.80 1.35
N VAL A 416 9.24 -8.82 2.11
CA VAL A 416 8.43 -9.33 3.23
C VAL A 416 8.52 -8.35 4.39
N ALA A 417 7.40 -7.72 4.73
CA ALA A 417 7.30 -6.75 5.80
C ALA A 417 6.85 -7.37 7.13
N ASN A 418 6.01 -8.41 7.12
CA ASN A 418 5.65 -9.15 8.33
C ASN A 418 5.04 -10.52 8.00
N LEU A 419 4.93 -11.40 8.98
CA LEU A 419 4.29 -12.72 8.87
C LEU A 419 2.85 -12.70 9.41
N GLY A 420 2.11 -11.63 9.09
CA GLY A 420 0.76 -11.38 9.56
C GLY A 420 0.27 -9.98 9.16
N PRO A 421 -1.01 -9.66 9.40
CA PRO A 421 -1.62 -8.40 8.99
C PRO A 421 -1.33 -7.26 9.98
N ALA A 422 -0.05 -6.97 10.22
CA ALA A 422 0.37 -5.93 11.14
C ALA A 422 1.67 -5.25 10.68
N TYR A 423 1.79 -3.95 10.91
CA TYR A 423 3.03 -3.22 10.64
C TYR A 423 4.05 -3.52 11.74
N PRO A 424 5.30 -3.92 11.41
CA PRO A 424 6.34 -4.11 12.42
C PRO A 424 6.86 -2.76 12.91
N ILE A 425 6.90 -2.58 14.22
CA ILE A 425 7.45 -1.38 14.87
C ILE A 425 8.68 -1.81 15.68
N PRO A 426 9.90 -1.50 15.21
CA PRO A 426 11.09 -1.87 15.98
C PRO A 426 11.15 -1.09 17.30
N GLY A 427 11.86 -1.62 18.29
CA GLY A 427 11.89 -1.08 19.65
C GLY A 427 12.46 -2.10 20.64
N TRP A 428 12.44 -1.73 21.92
CA TRP A 428 12.87 -2.60 23.03
C TRP A 428 11.74 -2.69 24.06
N PRO A 429 10.78 -3.63 23.92
CA PRO A 429 10.71 -4.66 22.88
C PRO A 429 10.14 -4.16 21.55
N PRO A 430 10.38 -4.87 20.44
CA PRO A 430 9.67 -4.60 19.19
C PRO A 430 8.18 -4.88 19.37
N THR A 431 7.35 -4.08 18.69
CA THR A 431 5.88 -4.17 18.74
C THR A 431 5.29 -4.24 17.34
N VAL A 432 3.97 -4.33 17.25
CA VAL A 432 3.25 -4.30 15.98
C VAL A 432 2.04 -3.38 16.09
N GLU A 433 1.67 -2.77 14.97
CA GLU A 433 0.40 -2.07 14.82
C GLU A 433 -0.52 -2.90 13.93
N GLU A 434 -1.69 -3.30 14.45
CA GLU A 434 -2.64 -4.13 13.72
C GLU A 434 -3.27 -3.36 12.56
N ILE A 435 -3.36 -4.02 11.40
CA ILE A 435 -4.08 -3.46 10.25
C ILE A 435 -5.58 -3.74 10.43
N PRO A 436 -6.46 -2.72 10.31
CA PRO A 436 -7.90 -2.89 10.50
C PRO A 436 -8.47 -4.05 9.68
N THR A 437 -9.30 -4.89 10.31
CA THR A 437 -9.89 -6.09 9.71
C THR A 437 -10.71 -5.82 8.45
N GLU A 438 -11.31 -4.64 8.35
CA GLU A 438 -12.02 -4.13 7.17
C GLU A 438 -11.12 -4.06 5.93
N LEU A 439 -9.84 -3.73 6.10
CA LEU A 439 -8.85 -3.64 5.02
C LEU A 439 -8.20 -5.00 4.71
N VAL A 440 -8.30 -5.94 5.65
CA VAL A 440 -7.70 -7.29 5.55
C VAL A 440 -8.71 -8.29 4.95
N GLY A 441 -10.02 -7.94 4.93
CA GLY A 441 -11.08 -8.76 4.35
C GLY A 441 -11.27 -10.10 5.05
N PHE A 442 -10.90 -10.18 6.34
CA PHE A 442 -10.88 -11.43 7.10
C PHE A 442 -11.91 -11.36 8.24
N LYS A 443 -13.02 -12.11 8.12
CA LYS A 443 -13.75 -12.54 9.32
C LYS A 443 -12.86 -13.60 9.99
N ARG A 444 -12.26 -13.28 11.15
CA ARG A 444 -11.46 -14.21 11.96
C ARG A 444 -12.18 -15.55 12.12
N LEU A 445 -11.67 -16.59 11.46
CA LEU A 445 -11.73 -17.96 11.97
C LEU A 445 -10.37 -18.25 12.62
N ALA A 446 -10.12 -17.60 13.75
CA ALA A 446 -9.09 -18.03 14.69
C ALA A 446 -9.83 -18.36 15.99
N PRO A 447 -9.60 -19.54 16.60
CA PRO A 447 -10.21 -19.86 17.87
C PRO A 447 -9.78 -18.80 18.88
N SER A 448 -10.76 -18.29 19.65
CA SER A 448 -10.51 -17.56 20.88
C SER A 448 -9.58 -18.41 21.74
N VAL A 449 -8.30 -18.06 21.76
CA VAL A 449 -7.40 -18.52 22.81
C VAL A 449 -7.89 -17.80 24.05
N GLU A 450 -8.72 -18.50 24.83
CA GLU A 450 -8.91 -18.15 26.23
C GLU A 450 -7.51 -18.06 26.84
N VAL A 451 -7.19 -16.87 27.33
CA VAL A 451 -6.03 -16.65 28.18
C VAL A 451 -6.30 -17.46 29.45
N SER A 452 -5.85 -18.71 29.43
CA SER A 452 -5.72 -19.51 30.64
C SER A 452 -4.64 -18.83 31.48
N GLU A 453 -5.05 -18.26 32.61
CA GLU A 453 -4.17 -17.76 33.64
C GLU A 453 -3.10 -18.81 33.94
N SER A 454 -1.85 -18.40 33.80
CA SER A 454 -0.67 -19.19 34.10
C SER A 454 -0.72 -19.81 35.49
N ASP A 455 -0.63 -21.14 35.59
CA ASP A 455 -0.21 -21.84 36.80
C ASP A 455 1.33 -21.78 36.92
N PRO A 456 1.88 -21.06 37.91
CA PRO A 456 3.32 -20.89 38.05
C PRO A 456 3.89 -22.06 38.85
N ARG A 457 3.98 -23.24 38.23
CA ARG A 457 4.77 -24.37 38.76
C ARG A 457 4.87 -25.52 37.76
N ARG A 458 5.93 -25.51 36.92
CA ARG A 458 6.62 -26.72 36.44
C ARG A 458 7.91 -26.33 35.73
N GLY A 459 9.03 -26.52 36.43
CA GLY A 459 10.34 -26.60 35.80
C GLY A 459 10.61 -27.99 35.23
N VAL A 460 11.89 -28.21 34.87
CA VAL A 460 12.56 -29.49 34.52
C VAL A 460 12.42 -29.81 33.01
N VAL A 461 13.45 -29.92 32.15
CA VAL A 461 14.94 -29.96 32.19
C VAL A 461 15.48 -29.16 31.01
#